data_AF-A0A8C8T3R5-F1
#
_entry.id   AF-A0A8C8T3R5-F1
#
_cell.length_a   1.000
_cell.length_b   1.000
_cell.length_c   1.000
_cell.angle_alpha   90.00
_cell.angle_beta   90.00
_cell.angle_gamma   90.00
#
_symmetry.space_group_name_H-M   'P 1'
#
loop_
_entity.id
_entity.type
_entity.pdbx_description
1 polymer ?
#
loop_
_entity_poly.entity_id
_entity_poly.type
_entity_poly.pdbx_seq_one_letter_code
_entity_poly.pdbx_strand_id
1 'polypeptide(L)'
;MSPSSMFLPRPARTLFYNAQDSLFCQQQPVVSKALTCLESSWKSMEHRGDGSSVYTKALLAYAFALAGNQDKRSEILKSLDTEAVKEDNSVHWERPQKPRNSERYLYKPQAPSAEVEMNAYVLLTLLTAQPAPTPEDLALAVRIVKWITKQQNSHGGFSSTQDTVVALHALSKYGAVTFSRSQKTPLVTIQSSGTFSREFQIENSNRLLLQQAPLPDIPGDYDIKVSGEGCVYAQTTLRYNVHLEKQESAFTLRVQTEPLTCDNPKGHNSFQISLEISYSGSRPSSNMVIVDVKMVSGFIPLKPTVKRVGGPDVWISVSSDQKLQLRALTNSELSVTPVAGDLILTFGLY
;
A
#
# COMPACT_ATOMS: atom_id res chain seq x y z
N MET A 1 4.09 23.81 39.44
CA MET A 1 2.83 24.29 38.83
C MET A 1 3.17 25.37 37.82
N SER A 2 3.11 25.01 36.54
CA SER A 2 3.21 25.92 35.39
C SER A 2 2.26 25.36 34.33
N PRO A 3 1.37 26.15 33.72
CA PRO A 3 0.38 25.62 32.79
C PRO A 3 1.01 25.48 31.40
N SER A 4 1.17 24.24 30.93
CA SER A 4 1.51 23.97 29.54
C SER A 4 0.36 24.39 28.64
N SER A 5 0.60 25.37 27.78
CA SER A 5 -0.31 25.86 26.76
C SER A 5 -0.70 24.73 25.79
N MET A 6 -1.99 24.41 25.78
CA MET A 6 -2.63 23.48 24.86
C MET A 6 -2.65 24.10 23.46
N PHE A 7 -1.82 23.57 22.54
CA PHE A 7 -1.91 23.89 21.12
C PHE A 7 -3.18 23.24 20.55
N LEU A 8 -4.22 24.05 20.35
CA LEU A 8 -5.39 23.65 19.57
C LEU A 8 -4.98 23.56 18.08
N PRO A 9 -5.21 22.42 17.39
CA PRO A 9 -5.03 22.37 15.94
C PRO A 9 -6.07 23.28 15.29
N ARG A 10 -5.61 24.21 14.45
CA ARG A 10 -6.49 24.99 13.56
C ARG A 10 -7.29 24.02 12.67
N PRO A 11 -8.57 24.29 12.39
CA PRO A 11 -9.36 23.44 11.50
C PRO A 11 -8.69 23.39 10.13
N ALA A 12 -8.40 22.19 9.66
CA ALA A 12 -8.04 21.95 8.27
C ALA A 12 -9.18 22.49 7.40
N ARG A 13 -8.86 23.41 6.49
CA ARG A 13 -9.81 23.80 5.44
C ARG A 13 -10.08 22.58 4.58
N THR A 14 -11.22 21.96 4.78
CA THR A 14 -11.79 20.98 3.85
C THR A 14 -12.08 21.71 2.55
N LEU A 15 -11.21 21.55 1.55
CA LEU A 15 -11.53 21.94 0.18
C LEU A 15 -12.55 20.92 -0.35
N PHE A 16 -13.83 21.27 -0.25
CA PHE A 16 -14.88 20.61 -1.01
C PHE A 16 -14.65 20.94 -2.49
N TYR A 17 -14.25 19.94 -3.29
CA TYR A 17 -14.22 20.05 -4.75
C TYR A 17 -15.67 20.19 -5.24
N ASN A 18 -16.10 21.40 -5.58
CA ASN A 18 -17.42 21.66 -6.15
C ASN A 18 -17.36 21.70 -7.68
N ALA A 19 -18.52 21.58 -8.35
CA ALA A 19 -18.63 21.66 -9.82
C ALA A 19 -18.09 22.99 -10.42
N GLN A 20 -18.01 24.06 -9.61
CA GLN A 20 -17.35 25.32 -10.00
C GLN A 20 -15.82 25.18 -10.17
N ASP A 21 -15.16 24.30 -9.40
CA ASP A 21 -13.72 24.06 -9.52
C ASP A 21 -13.38 23.24 -10.78
N SER A 22 -14.27 22.36 -11.24
CA SER A 22 -14.06 21.61 -12.50
C SER A 22 -14.07 22.50 -13.74
N LEU A 23 -14.93 23.53 -13.79
CA LEU A 23 -14.87 24.54 -14.88
C LEU A 23 -13.59 25.39 -14.80
N PHE A 24 -13.14 25.70 -13.58
CA PHE A 24 -11.90 26.45 -13.36
C PHE A 24 -10.66 25.65 -13.79
N CYS A 25 -10.64 24.34 -13.55
CA CYS A 25 -9.55 23.46 -13.98
C CYS A 25 -9.40 23.38 -15.51
N GLN A 26 -10.49 23.34 -16.28
CA GLN A 26 -10.39 23.29 -17.75
C GLN A 26 -9.81 24.57 -18.37
N GLN A 27 -9.95 25.71 -17.68
CA GLN A 27 -9.43 27.01 -18.15
C GLN A 27 -7.94 27.20 -17.86
N GLN A 28 -7.33 26.37 -17.02
CA GLN A 28 -5.89 26.44 -16.76
C GLN A 28 -5.10 25.87 -17.95
N PRO A 29 -4.18 26.65 -18.56
CA PRO A 29 -3.45 26.23 -19.77
C PRO A 29 -2.66 24.93 -19.61
N VAL A 30 -2.15 24.66 -18.40
CA VAL A 30 -1.39 23.44 -18.09
C VAL A 30 -2.31 22.23 -18.05
N VAL A 31 -3.46 22.34 -17.39
CA VAL A 31 -4.45 21.26 -17.26
C VAL A 31 -5.06 20.95 -18.62
N SER A 32 -5.43 21.97 -19.39
CA SER A 32 -5.96 21.81 -20.75
C SER A 32 -4.98 21.06 -21.66
N LYS A 33 -3.71 21.49 -21.73
CA LYS A 33 -2.67 20.80 -22.51
C LYS A 33 -2.43 19.37 -22.02
N ALA A 34 -2.44 19.15 -20.71
CA ALA A 34 -2.31 17.81 -20.14
C ALA A 34 -3.47 16.91 -20.55
N LEU A 35 -4.72 17.38 -20.48
CA LEU A 35 -5.90 16.63 -20.91
C LEU A 35 -5.83 16.26 -22.39
N THR A 36 -5.37 17.16 -23.27
CA THR A 36 -5.15 16.83 -24.68
C THR A 36 -4.14 15.69 -24.86
N CYS A 37 -3.09 15.64 -24.03
CA CYS A 37 -2.11 14.55 -24.03
C CYS A 37 -2.71 13.23 -23.51
N LEU A 38 -3.54 13.28 -22.47
CA LEU A 38 -4.23 12.09 -21.95
C LEU A 38 -5.25 11.53 -22.97
N GLU A 39 -5.96 12.41 -23.69
CA GLU A 39 -6.89 11.99 -24.75
C GLU A 39 -6.17 11.34 -25.93
N SER A 40 -5.03 11.89 -26.37
CA SER A 40 -4.24 11.28 -27.44
C SER A 40 -3.63 9.95 -27.00
N SER A 41 -3.21 9.84 -25.74
CA SER A 41 -2.74 8.59 -25.14
C SER A 41 -3.84 7.53 -25.15
N TRP A 42 -5.06 7.87 -24.70
CA TRP A 42 -6.22 6.96 -24.72
C TRP A 42 -6.53 6.44 -26.13
N LYS A 43 -6.63 7.34 -27.12
CA LYS A 43 -6.86 6.96 -28.53
C LYS A 43 -5.77 6.02 -29.05
N SER A 44 -4.51 6.30 -28.72
CA SER A 44 -3.39 5.44 -29.14
C SER A 44 -3.44 4.06 -28.51
N MET A 45 -3.92 3.96 -27.26
CA MET A 45 -4.07 2.68 -26.56
C MET A 45 -5.24 1.85 -27.10
N GLU A 46 -6.34 2.49 -27.48
CA GLU A 46 -7.50 1.81 -28.07
C GLU A 46 -7.16 1.20 -29.44
N HIS A 47 -6.43 1.93 -30.28
CA HIS A 47 -6.03 1.45 -31.62
C HIS A 47 -4.96 0.38 -31.62
N ARG A 48 -4.11 0.32 -30.59
CA ARG A 48 -2.94 -0.58 -30.61
C ARG A 48 -3.32 -2.04 -30.40
N GLY A 49 -4.47 -2.34 -29.81
CA GLY A 49 -4.94 -3.72 -29.52
C GLY A 49 -4.04 -4.52 -28.57
N ASP A 50 -2.81 -4.08 -28.37
CA ASP A 50 -1.87 -4.51 -27.35
C ASP A 50 -2.39 -4.03 -26.00
N GLY A 51 -2.52 -4.96 -25.06
CA GLY A 51 -3.16 -4.78 -23.76
C GLY A 51 -2.54 -3.63 -22.97
N SER A 52 -2.99 -2.40 -23.25
CA SER A 52 -2.66 -1.23 -22.46
C SER A 52 -2.95 -1.56 -21.01
N SER A 53 -1.96 -1.33 -20.15
CA SER A 53 -2.01 -1.81 -18.78
C SER A 53 -3.32 -1.36 -18.14
N VAL A 54 -4.12 -2.31 -17.66
CA VAL A 54 -5.36 -2.07 -16.90
C VAL A 54 -5.14 -1.00 -15.82
N TYR A 55 -3.94 -0.97 -15.25
CA TYR A 55 -3.44 0.07 -14.37
C TYR A 55 -3.57 1.49 -14.96
N THR A 56 -3.02 1.72 -16.15
CA THR A 56 -3.07 3.02 -16.83
C THR A 56 -4.50 3.44 -17.16
N LYS A 57 -5.35 2.49 -17.56
CA LYS A 57 -6.78 2.76 -17.80
C LYS A 57 -7.48 3.27 -16.54
N ALA A 58 -7.23 2.65 -15.39
CA ALA A 58 -7.80 3.08 -14.11
C ALA A 58 -7.37 4.52 -13.74
N LEU A 59 -6.10 4.87 -13.91
CA LEU A 59 -5.59 6.22 -13.65
C LEU A 59 -6.21 7.26 -14.59
N LEU A 60 -6.33 6.94 -15.88
CA LEU A 60 -6.97 7.82 -16.87
C LEU A 60 -8.44 8.05 -16.56
N ALA A 61 -9.17 6.99 -16.22
CA ALA A 61 -10.58 7.08 -15.85
C ALA A 61 -10.78 8.08 -14.70
N TYR A 62 -9.94 8.01 -13.67
CA TYR A 62 -10.00 8.93 -12.55
C TYR A 62 -9.63 10.37 -12.93
N ALA A 63 -8.60 10.54 -13.76
CA ALA A 63 -8.19 11.86 -14.25
C ALA A 63 -9.33 12.55 -15.04
N PHE A 64 -9.99 11.82 -15.94
CA PHE A 64 -11.15 12.35 -16.68
C PHE A 64 -12.36 12.61 -15.80
N ALA A 65 -12.60 11.77 -14.78
CA ALA A 65 -13.65 12.01 -13.79
C ALA A 65 -13.42 13.32 -13.02
N LEU A 66 -12.17 13.57 -12.57
CA LEU A 66 -11.79 14.83 -11.91
C LEU A 66 -11.92 16.05 -12.84
N ALA A 67 -11.59 15.89 -14.12
CA ALA A 67 -11.70 16.95 -15.13
C ALA A 67 -13.15 17.24 -15.57
N GLY A 68 -14.13 16.48 -15.05
CA GLY A 68 -15.55 16.61 -15.40
C GLY A 68 -15.93 16.04 -16.77
N ASN A 69 -15.02 15.34 -17.46
CA ASN A 69 -15.29 14.73 -18.77
C ASN A 69 -15.99 13.37 -18.56
N GLN A 70 -17.31 13.40 -18.38
CA GLN A 70 -18.12 12.21 -18.09
C GLN A 70 -18.19 11.22 -19.26
N ASP A 71 -18.08 11.70 -20.51
CA ASP A 71 -18.10 10.86 -21.70
C ASP A 71 -16.87 9.95 -21.73
N LYS A 72 -15.66 10.54 -21.59
CA LYS A 72 -14.42 9.77 -21.55
C LYS A 72 -14.31 8.88 -20.32
N ARG A 73 -14.76 9.36 -19.15
CA ARG A 73 -14.89 8.52 -17.94
C ARG A 73 -15.70 7.27 -18.25
N SER A 74 -16.89 7.43 -18.83
CA SER A 74 -17.82 6.33 -19.09
C SER A 74 -17.30 5.36 -20.15
N GLU A 75 -16.64 5.88 -21.19
CA GLU A 75 -15.96 5.09 -22.22
C GLU A 75 -14.87 4.19 -21.63
N ILE A 76 -14.00 4.76 -20.79
CA ILE A 76 -12.90 4.01 -20.16
C ILE A 76 -13.44 3.01 -19.14
N LEU A 77 -14.46 3.37 -18.33
CA LEU A 77 -15.09 2.45 -17.38
C LEU A 77 -15.74 1.25 -18.08
N LYS A 78 -16.37 1.45 -19.25
CA LYS A 78 -16.89 0.35 -20.07
C LYS A 78 -15.77 -0.57 -20.55
N SER A 79 -14.64 0.00 -21.00
CA SER A 79 -13.46 -0.83 -21.33
C SER A 79 -12.97 -1.62 -20.11
N LEU A 80 -12.85 -0.97 -18.94
CA LEU A 80 -12.43 -1.64 -17.71
C LEU A 80 -13.39 -2.76 -17.29
N ASP A 81 -14.72 -2.61 -17.42
CA ASP A 81 -15.66 -3.68 -17.03
C ASP A 81 -15.48 -4.96 -17.86
N THR A 82 -14.99 -4.86 -19.10
CA THR A 82 -14.67 -6.04 -19.93
C THR A 82 -13.45 -6.84 -19.42
N GLU A 83 -12.57 -6.20 -18.64
CA GLU A 83 -11.36 -6.80 -18.07
C GLU A 83 -11.49 -7.08 -16.56
N ALA A 84 -12.69 -6.91 -16.00
CA ALA A 84 -12.95 -7.07 -14.58
C ALA A 84 -13.02 -8.54 -14.16
N VAL A 85 -12.28 -8.88 -13.10
CA VAL A 85 -12.36 -10.18 -12.42
C VAL A 85 -13.52 -10.14 -11.43
N LYS A 86 -14.46 -11.08 -11.55
CA LYS A 86 -15.69 -11.15 -10.75
C LYS A 86 -15.69 -12.46 -9.95
N GLU A 87 -15.24 -12.39 -8.69
CA GLU A 87 -15.10 -13.55 -7.78
C GLU A 87 -15.73 -13.25 -6.41
N ASP A 88 -16.36 -14.24 -5.75
CA ASP A 88 -16.88 -14.15 -4.36
C ASP A 88 -17.76 -12.92 -4.07
N ASN A 89 -18.61 -12.52 -5.02
CA ASN A 89 -19.40 -11.29 -4.97
C ASN A 89 -18.54 -10.03 -4.74
N SER A 90 -17.31 -10.03 -5.26
CA SER A 90 -16.40 -8.90 -5.33
C SER A 90 -16.03 -8.64 -6.80
N VAL A 91 -15.51 -7.45 -7.07
CA VAL A 91 -15.02 -7.06 -8.40
C VAL A 91 -13.66 -6.44 -8.23
N HIS A 92 -12.70 -6.87 -9.04
CA HIS A 92 -11.38 -6.29 -9.05
C HIS A 92 -10.69 -6.38 -10.40
N TRP A 93 -9.61 -5.63 -10.55
CA TRP A 93 -8.74 -5.63 -11.72
C TRP A 93 -7.36 -6.15 -11.38
N GLU A 94 -6.73 -6.82 -12.35
CA GLU A 94 -5.41 -7.44 -12.19
C GLU A 94 -4.57 -7.22 -13.46
N ARG A 95 -3.25 -7.18 -13.30
CA ARG A 95 -2.35 -7.08 -14.46
C ARG A 95 -2.09 -8.48 -15.03
N PRO A 96 -1.99 -8.63 -16.36
CA PRO A 96 -1.71 -9.94 -16.99
C PRO A 96 -0.42 -10.61 -16.50
N GLN A 97 0.59 -9.79 -16.16
CA GLN A 97 1.90 -10.25 -15.67
C GLN A 97 1.98 -10.29 -14.13
N LYS A 98 0.86 -10.49 -13.42
CA LYS A 98 0.90 -10.61 -11.96
C LYS A 98 1.77 -11.83 -11.57
N PRO A 99 2.64 -11.72 -10.55
CA PRO A 99 3.33 -12.89 -10.02
C PRO A 99 2.30 -13.96 -9.68
N ARG A 100 2.48 -15.18 -10.18
CA ARG A 100 1.58 -16.28 -9.82
C ARG A 100 1.77 -16.58 -8.33
N ASN A 101 0.67 -16.56 -7.59
CA ASN A 101 0.68 -17.02 -6.20
C ASN A 101 1.03 -18.50 -6.21
N SER A 102 2.03 -18.89 -5.42
CA SER A 102 2.26 -20.31 -5.17
C SER A 102 1.05 -20.86 -4.42
N GLU A 103 0.41 -21.90 -4.96
CA GLU A 103 -0.71 -22.65 -4.34
C GLU A 103 -0.32 -23.32 -3.01
N ARG A 104 0.91 -23.12 -2.55
CA ARG A 104 1.52 -23.78 -1.38
C ARG A 104 1.17 -23.11 -0.05
N TYR A 105 0.56 -21.92 -0.05
CA TYR A 105 0.14 -21.26 1.19
C TYR A 105 -1.28 -21.65 1.56
N LEU A 106 -1.50 -21.98 2.85
CA LEU A 106 -2.83 -22.23 3.44
C LEU A 106 -3.77 -21.00 3.35
N TYR A 107 -3.22 -19.82 3.03
CA TYR A 107 -3.96 -18.57 2.84
C TYR A 107 -3.64 -17.96 1.48
N LYS A 108 -4.63 -17.31 0.85
CA LYS A 108 -4.38 -16.49 -0.35
C LYS A 108 -3.52 -15.29 0.08
N PRO A 109 -2.30 -15.12 -0.48
CA PRO A 109 -1.49 -13.95 -0.17
C PRO A 109 -2.19 -12.67 -0.63
N GLN A 110 -1.89 -11.57 0.06
CA GLN A 110 -2.39 -10.25 -0.31
C GLN A 110 -1.99 -9.91 -1.75
N ALA A 111 -2.87 -9.20 -2.45
CA ALA A 111 -2.61 -8.75 -3.80
C ALA A 111 -1.34 -7.87 -3.83
N PRO A 112 -0.57 -7.89 -4.94
CA PRO A 112 0.56 -6.98 -5.07
C PRO A 112 0.09 -5.51 -5.10
N SER A 113 1.01 -4.60 -4.80
CA SER A 113 0.69 -3.20 -4.52
C SER A 113 -0.05 -2.48 -5.67
N ALA A 114 0.36 -2.71 -6.91
CA ALA A 114 -0.23 -2.04 -8.07
C ALA A 114 -1.70 -2.45 -8.29
N GLU A 115 -2.06 -3.66 -7.88
CA GLU A 115 -3.41 -4.19 -7.93
C GLU A 115 -4.31 -3.45 -6.95
N VAL A 116 -3.88 -3.26 -5.71
CA VAL A 116 -4.60 -2.43 -4.75
C VAL A 116 -4.76 -1.00 -5.25
N GLU A 117 -3.68 -0.40 -5.76
CA GLU A 117 -3.66 0.97 -6.26
C GLU A 117 -4.64 1.18 -7.43
N MET A 118 -4.61 0.33 -8.47
CA MET A 118 -5.52 0.50 -9.61
C MET A 118 -6.99 0.33 -9.22
N ASN A 119 -7.30 -0.65 -8.35
CA ASN A 119 -8.66 -0.87 -7.89
C ASN A 119 -9.18 0.32 -7.07
N ALA A 120 -8.30 0.94 -6.27
CA ALA A 120 -8.63 2.16 -5.54
C ALA A 120 -8.90 3.35 -6.47
N TYR A 121 -8.15 3.50 -7.58
CA TYR A 121 -8.44 4.50 -8.60
C TYR A 121 -9.77 4.26 -9.33
N VAL A 122 -10.11 3.00 -9.65
CA VAL A 122 -11.42 2.70 -10.23
C VAL A 122 -12.54 3.05 -9.24
N LEU A 123 -12.39 2.70 -7.97
CA LEU A 123 -13.34 3.09 -6.92
C LEU A 123 -13.50 4.61 -6.83
N LEU A 124 -12.39 5.37 -6.82
CA LEU A 124 -12.42 6.83 -6.83
C LEU A 124 -13.13 7.39 -8.07
N THR A 125 -12.97 6.75 -9.23
CA THR A 125 -13.61 7.14 -10.49
C THR A 125 -15.14 7.01 -10.39
N LEU A 126 -15.63 5.92 -9.80
CA LEU A 126 -17.06 5.72 -9.57
C LEU A 126 -17.61 6.79 -8.61
N LEU A 127 -16.90 7.05 -7.51
CA LEU A 127 -17.32 7.97 -6.46
C LEU A 127 -17.18 9.46 -6.83
N THR A 128 -16.50 9.78 -7.93
CA THR A 128 -16.30 11.16 -8.43
C THR A 128 -17.20 11.46 -9.64
N ALA A 129 -18.24 10.64 -9.87
CA ALA A 129 -19.27 10.94 -10.87
C ALA A 129 -19.97 12.27 -10.55
N GLN A 130 -20.22 13.08 -11.58
CA GLN A 130 -21.00 14.31 -11.46
C GLN A 130 -22.38 14.14 -12.14
N PRO A 131 -23.48 14.66 -11.55
CA PRO A 131 -23.54 15.46 -10.30
C PRO A 131 -23.39 14.63 -9.02
N ALA A 132 -23.68 13.32 -9.07
CA ALA A 132 -23.46 12.38 -7.98
C ALA A 132 -23.34 10.94 -8.54
N PRO A 133 -22.74 10.00 -7.79
CA PRO A 133 -22.72 8.57 -8.15
C PRO A 133 -24.13 7.99 -8.27
N THR A 134 -24.37 7.19 -9.31
CA THR A 134 -25.65 6.50 -9.51
C THR A 134 -25.79 5.29 -8.56
N PRO A 135 -27.00 4.74 -8.37
CA PRO A 135 -27.18 3.49 -7.62
C PRO A 135 -26.35 2.32 -8.18
N GLU A 136 -26.18 2.25 -9.51
CA GLU A 136 -25.35 1.25 -10.18
C GLU A 136 -23.86 1.45 -9.87
N ASP A 137 -23.38 2.70 -9.90
CA ASP A 137 -22.01 3.06 -9.51
C ASP A 137 -21.74 2.66 -8.05
N LEU A 138 -22.71 2.88 -7.15
CA LEU A 138 -22.60 2.50 -5.74
C LEU A 138 -22.64 0.98 -5.55
N ALA A 139 -23.48 0.26 -6.29
CA ALA A 139 -23.53 -1.20 -6.23
C ALA A 139 -22.20 -1.83 -6.67
N LEU A 140 -21.56 -1.28 -7.71
CA LEU A 140 -20.22 -1.69 -8.13
C LEU A 140 -19.16 -1.29 -7.09
N ALA A 141 -19.23 -0.07 -6.55
CA ALA A 141 -18.32 0.41 -5.53
C ALA A 141 -18.29 -0.49 -4.29
N VAL A 142 -19.45 -0.96 -3.81
CA VAL A 142 -19.54 -1.93 -2.68
C VAL A 142 -18.72 -3.19 -2.97
N ARG A 143 -18.82 -3.72 -4.19
CA ARG A 143 -18.12 -4.96 -4.59
C ARG A 143 -16.61 -4.76 -4.70
N ILE A 144 -16.15 -3.58 -5.12
CA ILE A 144 -14.73 -3.22 -5.14
C ILE A 144 -14.21 -3.00 -3.73
N VAL A 145 -14.96 -2.28 -2.89
CA VAL A 145 -14.62 -2.06 -1.47
C VAL A 145 -14.44 -3.40 -0.77
N LYS A 146 -15.37 -4.35 -0.97
CA LYS A 146 -15.27 -5.72 -0.44
C LYS A 146 -13.96 -6.41 -0.81
N TRP A 147 -13.46 -6.19 -2.02
CA TRP A 147 -12.17 -6.73 -2.44
C TRP A 147 -11.00 -6.00 -1.78
N ILE A 148 -10.97 -4.67 -1.83
CA ILE A 148 -9.90 -3.84 -1.25
C ILE A 148 -9.76 -4.11 0.25
N THR A 149 -10.87 -4.22 0.98
CA THR A 149 -10.86 -4.50 2.42
C THR A 149 -10.18 -5.81 2.80
N LYS A 150 -10.18 -6.81 1.91
CA LYS A 150 -9.48 -8.09 2.12
C LYS A 150 -7.96 -7.96 1.94
N GLN A 151 -7.50 -6.93 1.23
CA GLN A 151 -6.07 -6.70 0.99
C GLN A 151 -5.39 -5.91 2.12
N GLN A 152 -6.16 -5.37 3.06
CA GLN A 152 -5.63 -4.62 4.19
C GLN A 152 -4.87 -5.54 5.16
N ASN A 153 -3.70 -5.11 5.60
CA ASN A 153 -2.87 -5.84 6.56
C ASN A 153 -3.37 -5.66 8.00
N SER A 154 -2.82 -6.45 8.93
CA SER A 154 -3.22 -6.41 10.35
C SER A 154 -2.93 -5.09 11.09
N HIS A 155 -2.20 -4.17 10.46
CA HIS A 155 -1.88 -2.85 11.00
C HIS A 155 -2.73 -1.73 10.36
N GLY A 156 -3.69 -2.08 9.49
CA GLY A 156 -4.57 -1.12 8.83
C GLY A 156 -4.00 -0.47 7.56
N GLY A 157 -2.82 -0.88 7.10
CA GLY A 157 -2.21 -0.42 5.84
C GLY A 157 -2.31 -1.44 4.71
N PHE A 158 -1.65 -1.16 3.59
CA PHE A 158 -1.48 -2.08 2.46
C PHE A 158 0.01 -2.38 2.22
N SER A 159 0.34 -2.96 1.07
CA SER A 159 1.67 -3.50 0.78
C SER A 159 2.73 -2.42 0.52
N SER A 160 2.33 -1.19 0.17
CA SER A 160 3.22 -0.07 -0.16
C SER A 160 2.70 1.26 0.42
N THR A 161 3.33 2.36 0.05
CA THR A 161 2.89 3.71 0.43
C THR A 161 1.77 4.22 -0.47
N GLN A 162 1.93 4.09 -1.81
CA GLN A 162 0.98 4.66 -2.77
C GLN A 162 -0.37 3.96 -2.71
N ASP A 163 -0.39 2.63 -2.71
CA ASP A 163 -1.62 1.84 -2.54
C ASP A 163 -2.32 2.18 -1.22
N THR A 164 -1.59 2.38 -0.13
CA THR A 164 -2.16 2.74 1.17
C THR A 164 -2.82 4.12 1.11
N VAL A 165 -2.14 5.12 0.56
CA VAL A 165 -2.70 6.48 0.45
C VAL A 165 -3.95 6.49 -0.43
N VAL A 166 -3.88 5.89 -1.62
CA VAL A 166 -4.98 5.92 -2.58
C VAL A 166 -6.15 5.07 -2.10
N ALA A 167 -5.91 3.88 -1.52
CA ALA A 167 -6.97 3.03 -0.99
C ALA A 167 -7.67 3.67 0.21
N LEU A 168 -6.94 4.27 1.17
CA LEU A 168 -7.57 4.98 2.29
C LEU A 168 -8.36 6.22 1.82
N HIS A 169 -7.88 6.92 0.79
CA HIS A 169 -8.64 8.00 0.16
C HIS A 169 -9.93 7.48 -0.50
N ALA A 170 -9.86 6.38 -1.24
CA ALA A 170 -11.02 5.76 -1.88
C ALA A 170 -12.06 5.28 -0.86
N LEU A 171 -11.61 4.58 0.19
CA LEU A 171 -12.46 4.06 1.26
C LEU A 171 -13.10 5.19 2.08
N SER A 172 -12.37 6.27 2.36
CA SER A 172 -12.93 7.43 3.06
C SER A 172 -13.98 8.17 2.23
N LYS A 173 -13.75 8.36 0.92
CA LYS A 173 -14.79 8.88 0.02
C LYS A 173 -16.00 7.97 -0.04
N TYR A 174 -15.79 6.65 -0.16
CA TYR A 174 -16.90 5.68 -0.15
C TYR A 174 -17.71 5.79 1.14
N GLY A 175 -17.02 5.87 2.28
CA GLY A 175 -17.64 6.07 3.59
C GLY A 175 -18.45 7.36 3.63
N ALA A 176 -17.94 8.47 3.09
CA ALA A 176 -18.67 9.74 3.06
C ALA A 176 -19.98 9.66 2.24
N VAL A 177 -19.99 8.91 1.13
CA VAL A 177 -21.17 8.77 0.25
C VAL A 177 -22.18 7.75 0.79
N THR A 178 -21.70 6.70 1.47
CA THR A 178 -22.57 5.60 1.94
C THR A 178 -22.97 5.72 3.41
N PHE A 179 -22.35 6.63 4.16
CA PHE A 179 -22.67 6.84 5.57
C PHE A 179 -24.11 7.31 5.74
N SER A 180 -24.88 6.54 6.49
CA SER A 180 -26.20 6.92 7.00
C SER A 180 -26.16 7.04 8.52
N ARG A 181 -26.79 8.09 9.05
CA ARG A 181 -26.89 8.30 10.50
C ARG A 181 -28.09 7.50 11.03
N SER A 182 -27.94 6.17 11.12
CA SER A 182 -28.97 5.32 11.75
C SER A 182 -28.88 5.42 13.28
N GLN A 183 -30.05 5.38 13.94
CA GLN A 183 -30.13 5.21 15.40
C GLN A 183 -30.03 3.74 15.81
N LYS A 184 -30.24 2.81 14.87
CA LYS A 184 -30.10 1.38 15.10
C LYS A 184 -28.63 0.98 14.95
N THR A 185 -28.23 0.04 15.78
CA THR A 185 -26.82 -0.33 16.02
C THR A 185 -26.61 -1.80 15.67
N PRO A 186 -25.58 -2.16 14.90
CA PRO A 186 -25.36 -3.55 14.55
C PRO A 186 -24.78 -4.33 15.75
N LEU A 187 -25.27 -5.55 15.92
CA LEU A 187 -24.74 -6.55 16.86
C LEU A 187 -23.98 -7.58 16.06
N VAL A 188 -22.70 -7.76 16.38
CA VAL A 188 -21.83 -8.75 15.76
C VAL A 188 -21.61 -9.89 16.74
N THR A 189 -21.95 -11.11 16.32
CA THR A 189 -21.80 -12.33 17.11
C THR A 189 -20.79 -13.25 16.42
N ILE A 190 -19.72 -13.60 17.12
CA ILE A 190 -18.68 -14.54 16.69
C ILE A 190 -18.86 -15.83 17.49
N GLN A 191 -19.09 -16.94 16.80
CA GLN A 191 -19.34 -18.25 17.42
C GLN A 191 -18.40 -19.30 16.82
N SER A 192 -17.94 -20.25 17.64
CA SER A 192 -17.36 -21.50 17.13
C SER A 192 -18.35 -22.65 17.29
N SER A 193 -18.09 -23.77 16.62
CA SER A 193 -18.88 -25.01 16.78
C SER A 193 -18.86 -25.59 18.20
N GLY A 194 -17.90 -25.16 19.03
CA GLY A 194 -17.80 -25.49 20.45
C GLY A 194 -18.59 -24.54 21.34
N THR A 195 -17.98 -24.11 22.45
CA THR A 195 -18.63 -23.26 23.47
C THR A 195 -18.28 -21.78 23.34
N PHE A 196 -17.39 -21.41 22.41
CA PHE A 196 -16.96 -20.03 22.26
C PHE A 196 -18.03 -19.19 21.59
N SER A 197 -18.47 -18.14 22.28
CA SER A 197 -19.33 -17.09 21.74
C SER A 197 -18.88 -15.74 22.27
N ARG A 198 -18.79 -14.76 21.36
CA ARG A 198 -18.46 -13.36 21.67
C ARG A 198 -19.37 -12.44 20.90
N GLU A 199 -19.81 -11.39 21.57
CA GLU A 199 -20.71 -10.39 21.01
C GLU A 199 -20.08 -9.00 21.11
N PHE A 200 -20.25 -8.22 20.05
CA PHE A 200 -19.82 -6.83 19.96
C PHE A 200 -21.02 -5.97 19.56
N GLN A 201 -21.44 -5.10 20.47
CA GLN A 201 -22.48 -4.10 20.20
C GLN A 201 -21.84 -2.81 19.68
N ILE A 202 -22.16 -2.43 18.44
CA ILE A 202 -21.56 -1.26 17.80
C ILE A 202 -22.49 -0.06 17.89
N GLU A 203 -22.19 0.86 18.79
CA GLU A 203 -22.92 2.09 19.02
C GLU A 203 -22.25 3.30 18.36
N ASN A 204 -22.99 4.40 18.19
CA ASN A 204 -22.43 5.65 17.66
C ASN A 204 -21.24 6.19 18.48
N SER A 205 -21.22 5.90 19.79
CA SER A 205 -20.15 6.27 20.73
C SER A 205 -18.87 5.45 20.54
N ASN A 206 -19.00 4.17 20.15
CA ASN A 206 -17.89 3.22 20.09
C ASN A 206 -17.53 2.76 18.66
N ARG A 207 -18.22 3.25 17.62
CA ARG A 207 -18.01 2.86 16.21
C ARG A 207 -16.60 3.09 15.65
N LEU A 208 -15.81 3.95 16.29
CA LEU A 208 -14.41 4.22 15.92
C LEU A 208 -13.41 3.47 16.82
N LEU A 209 -13.90 2.81 17.87
CA LEU A 209 -13.08 2.02 18.77
C LEU A 209 -12.84 0.64 18.15
N LEU A 210 -11.56 0.27 18.06
CA LEU A 210 -11.19 -1.08 17.66
C LEU A 210 -11.55 -2.06 18.78
N GLN A 211 -12.45 -3.00 18.46
CA GLN A 211 -12.87 -4.07 19.37
C GLN A 211 -12.27 -5.39 18.87
N GLN A 212 -11.65 -6.14 19.77
CA GLN A 212 -10.94 -7.38 19.42
C GLN A 212 -11.25 -8.47 20.44
N ALA A 213 -11.29 -9.72 19.98
CA ALA A 213 -11.32 -10.90 20.83
C ALA A 213 -10.32 -11.96 20.30
N PRO A 214 -9.55 -12.60 21.17
CA PRO A 214 -8.76 -13.76 20.78
C PRO A 214 -9.68 -14.93 20.47
N LEU A 215 -9.39 -15.61 19.37
CA LEU A 215 -10.05 -16.87 18.99
C LEU A 215 -9.24 -18.02 19.62
N PRO A 216 -9.88 -18.93 20.38
CA PRO A 216 -9.18 -19.90 21.23
C PRO A 216 -8.50 -21.03 20.46
N ASP A 217 -9.14 -21.55 19.41
CA ASP A 217 -8.73 -22.76 18.69
C ASP A 217 -8.13 -22.43 17.32
N ILE A 218 -7.00 -23.06 17.00
CA ILE A 218 -6.28 -22.95 15.73
C ILE A 218 -5.80 -24.36 15.31
N PRO A 219 -6.29 -24.96 14.21
CA PRO A 219 -7.39 -24.48 13.36
C PRO A 219 -8.74 -24.56 14.08
N GLY A 220 -9.67 -23.68 13.73
CA GLY A 220 -11.03 -23.67 14.25
C GLY A 220 -11.99 -23.01 13.26
N ASP A 221 -13.21 -23.51 13.20
CA ASP A 221 -14.27 -22.95 12.37
C ASP A 221 -15.07 -21.92 13.18
N TYR A 222 -15.13 -20.69 12.66
CA TYR A 222 -15.81 -19.58 13.31
C TYR A 222 -16.81 -18.92 12.36
N ASP A 223 -18.02 -18.72 12.86
CA ASP A 223 -19.08 -17.99 12.17
C ASP A 223 -19.19 -16.57 12.72
N ILE A 224 -19.21 -15.59 11.81
CA ILE A 224 -19.49 -14.19 12.13
C ILE A 224 -20.90 -13.87 11.63
N LYS A 225 -21.83 -13.63 12.56
CA LYS A 225 -23.20 -13.22 12.29
C LYS A 225 -23.36 -11.75 12.64
N VAL A 226 -24.03 -10.99 11.78
CA VAL A 226 -24.35 -9.58 12.03
C VAL A 226 -25.86 -9.42 11.99
N SER A 227 -26.43 -8.83 13.04
CA SER A 227 -27.85 -8.47 13.12
C SER A 227 -28.00 -6.97 13.40
N GLY A 228 -29.20 -6.43 13.13
CA GLY A 228 -29.47 -5.00 13.24
C GLY A 228 -29.21 -4.23 11.94
N GLU A 229 -29.00 -2.91 12.06
CA GLU A 229 -28.74 -2.03 10.93
C GLU A 229 -27.36 -1.38 11.06
N GLY A 230 -26.65 -1.29 9.94
CA GLY A 230 -25.32 -0.70 9.87
C GLY A 230 -24.34 -1.61 9.13
N CYS A 231 -23.16 -1.07 8.82
CA CYS A 231 -22.08 -1.83 8.21
C CYS A 231 -20.96 -2.01 9.24
N VAL A 232 -20.45 -3.23 9.38
CA VAL A 232 -19.32 -3.53 10.26
C VAL A 232 -18.16 -4.07 9.43
N TYR A 233 -16.96 -3.58 9.72
CA TYR A 233 -15.72 -4.13 9.19
C TYR A 233 -15.17 -5.13 10.21
N ALA A 234 -15.06 -6.39 9.79
CA ALA A 234 -14.48 -7.46 10.59
C ALA A 234 -13.20 -7.97 9.91
N GLN A 235 -12.13 -8.10 10.69
CA GLN A 235 -10.83 -8.58 10.23
C GLN A 235 -10.31 -9.65 11.20
N THR A 236 -9.85 -10.76 10.64
CA THR A 236 -9.21 -11.84 11.40
C THR A 236 -7.72 -11.85 11.09
N THR A 237 -6.88 -11.94 12.12
CA THR A 237 -5.42 -12.00 11.98
C THR A 237 -4.89 -13.28 12.60
N LEU A 238 -4.22 -14.11 11.79
CA LEU A 238 -3.50 -15.31 12.23
C LEU A 238 -1.99 -15.06 12.07
N ARG A 239 -1.21 -15.30 13.12
CA ARG A 239 0.26 -15.17 13.11
C ARG A 239 0.89 -16.50 13.48
N TYR A 240 1.72 -17.04 12.58
CA TYR A 240 2.44 -18.29 12.78
C TYR A 240 3.76 -18.27 12.01
N ASN A 241 4.73 -19.06 12.46
CA ASN A 241 6.02 -19.17 11.80
C ASN A 241 5.94 -20.19 10.67
N VAL A 242 6.50 -19.86 9.51
CA VAL A 242 6.63 -20.76 8.36
C VAL A 242 8.09 -20.90 7.97
N HIS A 243 8.46 -22.06 7.44
CA HIS A 243 9.76 -22.21 6.80
C HIS A 243 9.75 -21.48 5.46
N LEU A 244 10.60 -20.46 5.31
CA LEU A 244 10.76 -19.71 4.07
C LEU A 244 11.55 -20.56 3.08
N GLU A 245 10.87 -21.16 2.11
CA GLU A 245 11.54 -21.71 0.94
C GLU A 245 12.12 -20.57 0.09
N LYS A 246 13.27 -20.81 -0.55
CA LYS A 246 13.90 -19.82 -1.44
C LYS A 246 12.98 -19.54 -2.63
N GLN A 247 12.29 -18.40 -2.59
CA GLN A 247 11.49 -17.92 -3.70
C GLN A 247 12.40 -17.34 -4.79
N GLU A 248 11.98 -17.43 -6.06
CA GLU A 248 12.65 -16.71 -7.14
C GLU A 248 12.60 -15.21 -6.87
N SER A 249 13.79 -14.62 -6.64
CA SER A 249 13.95 -13.19 -6.37
C SER A 249 14.25 -12.45 -7.67
N ALA A 250 13.63 -11.28 -7.85
CA ALA A 250 13.98 -10.36 -8.93
C ALA A 250 15.34 -9.67 -8.73
N PHE A 251 16.01 -9.94 -7.60
CA PHE A 251 17.33 -9.42 -7.28
C PHE A 251 18.26 -10.54 -6.87
N THR A 252 19.50 -10.45 -7.35
CA THR A 252 20.63 -11.21 -6.81
C THR A 252 21.35 -10.33 -5.80
N LEU A 253 21.50 -10.84 -4.57
CA LEU A 253 22.27 -10.21 -3.50
C LEU A 253 23.43 -11.12 -3.13
N ARG A 254 24.66 -10.61 -3.23
CA ARG A 254 25.85 -11.26 -2.67
C ARG A 254 26.38 -10.40 -1.55
N VAL A 255 26.65 -11.05 -0.42
CA VAL A 255 27.19 -10.41 0.77
C VAL A 255 28.52 -11.08 1.09
N GLN A 256 29.58 -10.30 1.17
CA GLN A 256 30.91 -10.76 1.56
C GLN A 256 31.42 -9.92 2.73
N THR A 257 32.33 -10.49 3.50
CA THR A 257 32.99 -9.79 4.61
C THR A 257 34.50 -9.84 4.43
N GLU A 258 35.18 -8.76 4.80
CA GLU A 258 36.63 -8.68 4.81
C GLU A 258 37.13 -8.25 6.19
N PRO A 259 37.91 -9.10 6.90
CA PRO A 259 38.32 -10.47 6.51
C PRO A 259 37.16 -11.48 6.58
N LEU A 260 37.20 -12.54 5.75
CA LEU A 260 36.18 -13.61 5.77
C LEU A 260 36.16 -14.40 7.08
N THR A 261 37.31 -14.52 7.73
CA THR A 261 37.45 -15.19 9.03
C THR A 261 38.04 -14.22 10.06
N CYS A 262 37.63 -14.39 11.32
CA CYS A 262 38.08 -13.55 12.43
C CYS A 262 39.41 -14.03 13.04
N ASP A 263 40.25 -14.74 12.28
CA ASP A 263 41.51 -15.30 12.82
C ASP A 263 42.56 -14.22 13.14
N ASN A 264 42.33 -12.99 12.66
CA ASN A 264 43.18 -11.83 12.91
C ASN A 264 42.53 -10.92 13.97
N PRO A 265 43.24 -10.47 15.03
CA PRO A 265 42.69 -9.59 16.07
C PRO A 265 42.04 -8.29 15.56
N LYS A 266 42.37 -7.82 14.35
CA LYS A 266 41.71 -6.66 13.73
C LYS A 266 40.25 -6.91 13.33
N GLY A 267 39.91 -8.15 12.97
CA GLY A 267 38.55 -8.54 12.54
C GLY A 267 37.53 -8.62 13.68
N HIS A 268 38.01 -8.68 14.94
CA HIS A 268 37.14 -8.74 16.12
C HIS A 268 36.45 -7.41 16.41
N ASN A 269 37.11 -6.28 16.12
CA ASN A 269 36.61 -4.94 16.46
C ASN A 269 36.04 -4.21 15.25
N SER A 270 36.44 -4.59 14.03
CA SER A 270 35.95 -3.99 12.79
C SER A 270 36.13 -4.94 11.60
N PHE A 271 35.15 -4.96 10.70
CA PHE A 271 35.21 -5.68 9.44
C PHE A 271 34.46 -4.92 8.35
N GLN A 272 34.84 -5.12 7.09
CA GLN A 272 34.13 -4.55 5.96
C GLN A 272 33.04 -5.50 5.49
N ILE A 273 31.90 -4.96 5.07
CA ILE A 273 30.81 -5.70 4.45
C ILE A 273 30.76 -5.23 3.00
N SER A 274 30.89 -6.15 2.05
CA SER A 274 30.68 -5.87 0.63
C SER A 274 29.32 -6.40 0.20
N LEU A 275 28.49 -5.54 -0.36
CA LEU A 275 27.16 -5.84 -0.87
C LEU A 275 27.17 -5.65 -2.38
N GLU A 276 26.97 -6.73 -3.13
CA GLU A 276 26.77 -6.68 -4.57
C GLU A 276 25.31 -7.01 -4.87
N ILE A 277 24.63 -6.05 -5.50
CA ILE A 277 23.21 -6.17 -5.81
C ILE A 277 23.02 -5.98 -7.31
N SER A 278 22.36 -6.95 -7.94
CA SER A 278 21.96 -6.88 -9.33
C SER A 278 20.46 -7.15 -9.48
N TYR A 279 19.81 -6.41 -10.38
CA TYR A 279 18.42 -6.65 -10.74
C TYR A 279 18.35 -7.66 -11.88
N SER A 280 17.66 -8.76 -11.65
CA SER A 280 17.47 -9.88 -12.58
C SER A 280 15.99 -10.12 -12.90
N GLY A 281 15.14 -9.13 -12.63
CA GLY A 281 13.70 -9.21 -12.91
C GLY A 281 13.37 -9.05 -14.39
N SER A 282 12.09 -9.24 -14.73
CA SER A 282 11.60 -9.24 -16.13
C SER A 282 11.54 -7.86 -16.80
N ARG A 283 11.71 -6.79 -16.04
CA ARG A 283 11.67 -5.41 -16.56
C ARG A 283 13.09 -4.97 -16.99
N PRO A 284 13.23 -3.97 -17.87
CA PRO A 284 14.55 -3.42 -18.18
C PRO A 284 15.22 -2.76 -16.96
N SER A 285 14.45 -2.32 -15.97
CA SER A 285 14.94 -1.65 -14.77
C SER A 285 14.03 -1.86 -13.56
N SER A 286 14.58 -1.67 -12.37
CA SER A 286 13.87 -1.83 -11.10
C SER A 286 13.15 -0.54 -10.65
N ASN A 287 13.46 0.59 -11.28
CA ASN A 287 13.20 1.95 -10.80
C ASN A 287 13.91 2.24 -9.47
N MET A 288 13.29 1.89 -8.35
CA MET A 288 13.76 2.25 -7.01
C MET A 288 13.92 0.99 -6.16
N VAL A 289 15.07 0.87 -5.50
CA VAL A 289 15.39 -0.25 -4.60
C VAL A 289 15.65 0.25 -3.20
N ILE A 290 15.20 -0.51 -2.20
CA ILE A 290 15.62 -0.36 -0.80
C ILE A 290 16.45 -1.58 -0.40
N VAL A 291 17.66 -1.35 0.09
CA VAL A 291 18.49 -2.39 0.70
C VAL A 291 18.42 -2.22 2.21
N ASP A 292 17.91 -3.22 2.93
CA ASP A 292 17.87 -3.24 4.40
C ASP A 292 18.97 -4.18 4.93
N VAL A 293 20.00 -3.60 5.56
CA VAL A 293 21.12 -4.37 6.14
C VAL A 293 20.98 -4.37 7.65
N LYS A 294 20.69 -5.55 8.21
CA LYS A 294 20.67 -5.77 9.66
C LYS A 294 22.06 -6.22 10.14
N MET A 295 22.64 -5.47 11.06
CA MET A 295 23.92 -5.81 11.67
C MET A 295 23.80 -6.96 12.68
N VAL A 296 24.92 -7.65 12.92
CA VAL A 296 25.05 -8.60 14.03
C VAL A 296 24.98 -7.83 15.34
N SER A 297 24.33 -8.39 16.35
CA SER A 297 24.23 -7.78 17.68
C SER A 297 25.60 -7.37 18.21
N GLY A 298 25.73 -6.11 18.62
CA GLY A 298 26.97 -5.54 19.14
C GLY A 298 27.80 -4.75 18.12
N PHE A 299 27.45 -4.76 16.83
CA PHE A 299 28.18 -3.99 15.80
C PHE A 299 27.37 -2.83 15.25
N ILE A 300 28.01 -1.66 15.16
CA ILE A 300 27.42 -0.47 14.54
C ILE A 300 28.10 -0.14 13.20
N PRO A 301 27.35 0.38 12.20
CA PRO A 301 27.97 0.92 11.00
C PRO A 301 28.79 2.17 11.32
N LEU A 302 30.02 2.25 10.80
CA LEU A 302 30.84 3.45 10.95
C LEU A 302 30.26 4.61 10.12
N LYS A 303 29.82 5.69 10.78
CA LYS A 303 29.21 6.87 10.12
C LYS A 303 30.04 7.42 8.94
N PRO A 304 31.38 7.55 9.02
CA PRO A 304 32.17 8.10 7.92
C PRO A 304 32.17 7.25 6.64
N THR A 305 32.03 5.93 6.77
CA THR A 305 31.97 5.02 5.62
C THR A 305 30.57 5.00 5.02
N VAL A 306 29.55 5.07 5.86
CA VAL A 306 28.16 5.20 5.40
C VAL A 306 27.95 6.49 4.59
N LYS A 307 28.46 7.63 5.07
CA LYS A 307 28.35 8.91 4.34
C LYS A 307 29.05 8.90 2.98
N ARG A 308 30.14 8.14 2.83
CA ARG A 308 30.89 8.02 1.56
C ARG A 308 30.12 7.28 0.47
N VAL A 309 29.20 6.39 0.86
CA VAL A 309 28.31 5.69 -0.07
C VAL A 309 27.16 6.59 -0.52
N GLY A 310 26.81 7.61 0.28
CA GLY A 310 25.77 8.58 -0.06
C GLY A 310 26.18 9.46 -1.23
N GLY A 311 25.30 9.58 -2.23
CA GLY A 311 25.50 10.38 -3.44
C GLY A 311 24.17 10.96 -3.94
N PRO A 312 24.15 11.68 -5.08
CA PRO A 312 22.93 12.29 -5.62
C PRO A 312 21.80 11.27 -5.87
N ASP A 313 22.15 10.05 -6.25
CA ASP A 313 21.21 8.98 -6.58
C ASP A 313 21.06 7.91 -5.49
N VAL A 314 21.80 8.03 -4.38
CA VAL A 314 21.82 7.05 -3.28
C VAL A 314 21.56 7.74 -1.94
N TRP A 315 20.36 7.52 -1.39
CA TRP A 315 19.99 8.01 -0.07
C TRP A 315 20.22 6.95 0.99
N ILE A 316 20.83 7.36 2.11
CA ILE A 316 21.17 6.44 3.19
C ILE A 316 20.65 6.94 4.52
N SER A 317 19.94 6.06 5.23
CA SER A 317 19.57 6.28 6.62
C SER A 317 20.06 5.13 7.50
N VAL A 318 20.47 5.47 8.72
CA VAL A 318 20.76 4.50 9.77
C VAL A 318 19.67 4.66 10.83
N SER A 319 18.86 3.62 11.01
CA SER A 319 17.80 3.65 12.04
C SER A 319 18.36 3.43 13.44
N SER A 320 17.55 3.71 14.47
CA SER A 320 17.86 3.41 15.88
C SER A 320 18.21 1.94 16.11
N ASP A 321 17.65 1.05 15.28
CA ASP A 321 17.83 -0.40 15.35
C ASP A 321 19.05 -0.87 14.55
N GLN A 322 19.95 0.06 14.19
CA GLN A 322 21.18 -0.20 13.44
C GLN A 322 20.94 -0.83 12.07
N LYS A 323 19.81 -0.50 11.46
CA LYS A 323 19.50 -0.87 10.08
C LYS A 323 20.02 0.18 9.12
N LEU A 324 20.69 -0.26 8.06
CA LEU A 324 21.09 0.59 6.95
C LEU A 324 20.04 0.48 5.85
N GLN A 325 19.41 1.60 5.46
CA GLN A 325 18.52 1.66 4.30
C GLN A 325 19.17 2.44 3.17
N LEU A 326 19.36 1.80 2.01
CA LEU A 326 19.88 2.43 0.79
C LEU A 326 18.76 2.56 -0.24
N ARG A 327 18.47 3.79 -0.71
CA ARG A 327 17.55 4.02 -1.82
C ARG A 327 18.33 4.37 -3.09
N ALA A 328 18.26 3.54 -4.12
CA ALA A 328 18.97 3.75 -5.39
C ALA A 328 18.04 3.71 -6.60
N LEU A 329 18.36 4.49 -7.64
CA LEU A 329 17.76 4.43 -8.98
C LEU A 329 18.63 3.50 -9.86
N THR A 330 18.14 2.34 -10.33
CA THR A 330 19.06 1.40 -11.04
C THR A 330 18.61 0.90 -12.42
N ASN A 331 19.57 1.03 -13.37
CA ASN A 331 19.74 0.23 -14.59
C ASN A 331 21.02 -0.65 -14.55
N SER A 332 21.74 -0.75 -13.41
CA SER A 332 23.03 -1.46 -13.31
C SER A 332 23.33 -1.98 -11.90
N GLU A 333 24.36 -2.85 -11.81
CA GLU A 333 24.89 -3.39 -10.54
C GLU A 333 25.31 -2.30 -9.56
N LEU A 334 24.90 -2.45 -8.30
CA LEU A 334 25.26 -1.57 -7.19
C LEU A 334 26.17 -2.35 -6.24
N SER A 335 27.43 -1.89 -6.10
CA SER A 335 28.36 -2.39 -5.10
C SER A 335 28.52 -1.37 -3.98
N VAL A 336 28.27 -1.78 -2.73
CA VAL A 336 28.30 -0.93 -1.54
C VAL A 336 29.15 -1.60 -0.48
N THR A 337 30.22 -0.91 -0.03
CA THR A 337 31.21 -1.45 0.93
C THR A 337 31.24 -0.69 2.27
N PRO A 338 30.22 -0.82 3.14
CA PRO A 338 30.25 -0.22 4.46
C PRO A 338 31.19 -0.98 5.40
N VAL A 339 31.86 -0.26 6.30
CA VAL A 339 32.66 -0.86 7.38
C VAL A 339 31.83 -0.90 8.66
N ALA A 340 31.70 -2.08 9.25
CA ALA A 340 31.15 -2.29 10.58
C ALA A 340 32.30 -2.26 11.60
N GLY A 341 32.11 -1.58 12.72
CA GLY A 341 33.10 -1.58 13.79
C GLY A 341 32.72 -0.68 14.95
N ASP A 342 33.34 -0.93 16.10
CA ASP A 342 33.17 -0.07 17.27
C ASP A 342 33.94 1.23 17.08
N LEU A 343 33.23 2.35 16.91
CA LEU A 343 33.78 3.67 17.23
C LEU A 343 32.71 4.60 17.82
N ILE A 344 33.00 4.95 19.06
CA ILE A 344 32.20 5.68 20.03
C ILE A 344 32.02 7.15 19.62
N LEU A 345 30.80 7.63 19.87
CA LEU A 345 30.42 9.04 19.88
C LEU A 345 31.43 9.87 20.70
N THR A 346 32.08 10.84 20.08
CA THR A 346 32.74 11.91 20.82
C THR A 346 31.67 12.75 21.51
N PHE A 347 31.45 12.52 22.81
CA PHE A 347 30.80 13.49 23.68
C PHE A 347 31.88 14.48 24.12
N GLY A 348 31.78 15.72 23.62
CA GLY A 348 32.48 16.85 24.24
C GLY A 348 31.78 17.19 25.54
N LEU A 349 32.55 17.27 26.63
CA LEU A 349 32.13 17.91 27.87
C LEU A 349 32.43 19.41 27.77
N TYR A 350 31.38 20.19 28.04
CA TYR A 350 31.19 21.65 28.01
C TYR A 350 30.97 22.31 26.64
#